data_AF-A0A4Y4BAE2-F1
#
_entry.id   AF-A0A4Y4BAE2-F1
#
_cell.length_a   1.000
_cell.length_b   1.000
_cell.length_c   1.000
_cell.angle_alpha   90.00
_cell.angle_beta   90.00
_cell.angle_gamma   90.00
#
_symmetry.space_group_name_H-M   'P 1'
#
loop_
_entity.id
_entity.type
_entity.pdbx_description
1 polymer ?
#
loop_
_entity_poly.entity_id
_entity_poly.type
_entity_poly.pdbx_seq_one_letter_code
_entity_poly.pdbx_strand_id
1 'polypeptide(L)' 'MNAHRGQDGLLSPDLVLHRAAERLAHQFTGTVNEETVERVVFESYTALARTAAVTTHLPTVAEKFARDRLTAAS' A
#
# COMPACT_ATOMS: atom_id res chain seq x y z
N MET A 1 11.19 14.75 -27.92
CA MET A 1 11.35 15.16 -26.51
C MET A 1 9.92 15.38 -25.98
N ASN A 2 9.31 14.64 -25.07
CA ASN A 2 9.72 13.63 -24.10
C ASN A 2 8.42 12.98 -23.58
N ALA A 3 8.28 11.65 -23.68
CA ALA A 3 7.05 10.90 -23.44
C ALA A 3 6.80 10.59 -21.95
N HIS A 4 6.98 11.59 -21.08
CA HIS A 4 7.01 11.38 -19.62
C HIS A 4 5.66 11.58 -18.93
N ARG A 5 4.63 12.05 -19.65
CA ARG A 5 3.36 12.48 -19.04
C ARG A 5 2.40 11.33 -18.70
N GLY A 6 2.63 10.12 -19.21
CA GLY A 6 1.80 8.94 -18.93
C GLY A 6 2.33 8.03 -17.82
N GLN A 7 3.61 8.19 -17.42
CA GLN A 7 4.29 7.27 -16.51
C GLN A 7 4.15 7.69 -15.04
N ASP A 8 3.96 8.98 -14.79
CA ASP A 8 3.82 9.56 -13.45
C ASP A 8 2.46 9.24 -12.79
N GLY A 9 1.40 9.10 -13.61
CA GLY A 9 0.08 8.63 -13.17
C GLY A 9 0.05 7.13 -12.83
N LEU A 10 0.95 6.33 -13.41
CA LEU A 10 1.14 4.91 -13.08
C LEU A 10 2.01 4.69 -11.83
N LEU A 11 2.64 5.76 -11.32
CA LEU A 11 3.52 5.76 -10.14
C LEU A 11 2.93 6.56 -8.97
N SER A 12 1.70 7.06 -9.10
CA SER A 12 1.01 7.74 -8.01
C SER A 12 0.90 6.77 -6.83
N PRO A 13 1.53 7.08 -5.67
CA PRO A 13 1.62 6.16 -4.54
C PRO A 13 0.25 5.67 -4.08
N ASP A 14 -0.75 6.55 -4.19
CA ASP A 14 -2.15 6.29 -3.88
C ASP A 14 -2.75 5.13 -4.70
N LEU A 15 -2.54 5.12 -6.02
CA LEU A 15 -3.04 4.06 -6.91
C LEU A 15 -2.36 2.71 -6.60
N VAL A 16 -1.06 2.74 -6.28
CA VAL A 16 -0.30 1.53 -5.92
C VAL A 16 -0.77 0.98 -4.57
N LEU A 17 -1.02 1.86 -3.60
CA LEU A 17 -1.57 1.51 -2.29
C LEU A 17 -2.97 0.92 -2.40
N HIS A 18 -3.84 1.54 -3.20
CA HIS A 18 -5.20 1.05 -3.39
C HIS A 18 -5.19 -0.35 -4.04
N ARG A 19 -4.39 -0.55 -5.09
CA ARG A 19 -4.18 -1.87 -5.70
C ARG A 19 -3.62 -2.90 -4.71
N ALA A 20 -2.75 -2.50 -3.79
CA ALA A 20 -2.20 -3.37 -2.75
C ALA A 20 -3.26 -3.72 -1.70
N ALA A 21 -4.08 -2.74 -1.30
CA ALA A 21 -5.20 -2.92 -0.38
C ALA A 21 -6.23 -3.89 -0.95
N GLU A 22 -6.62 -3.75 -2.22
CA GLU A 22 -7.53 -4.69 -2.89
C GLU A 22 -6.99 -6.13 -2.88
N ARG A 23 -5.70 -6.31 -3.21
CA ARG A 23 -5.05 -7.64 -3.18
C ARG A 23 -5.05 -8.24 -1.77
N LEU A 24 -4.72 -7.43 -0.76
CA LEU A 24 -4.71 -7.88 0.63
C LEU A 24 -6.12 -8.18 1.13
N ALA A 25 -7.11 -7.36 0.78
CA ALA A 25 -8.50 -7.57 1.17
C ALA A 25 -9.02 -8.90 0.61
N HIS A 26 -8.65 -9.24 -0.63
CA HIS A 26 -8.97 -10.54 -1.20
C HIS A 26 -8.27 -11.71 -0.50
N GLN A 27 -7.02 -11.54 -0.06
CA GLN A 27 -6.26 -12.55 0.68
C GLN A 27 -6.78 -12.79 2.10
N PHE A 28 -7.26 -11.74 2.77
CA PHE A 28 -7.80 -11.80 4.14
C PHE A 28 -9.33 -11.90 4.17
N THR A 29 -9.97 -12.17 3.03
CA THR A 29 -11.42 -12.32 2.93
C THR A 29 -11.94 -13.37 3.91
N GLY A 30 -12.97 -13.01 4.68
CA GLY A 30 -13.54 -13.88 5.72
C GLY A 30 -12.81 -13.84 7.07
N THR A 31 -11.65 -13.20 7.18
CA THR A 31 -10.93 -12.98 8.46
C THR A 31 -10.90 -11.50 8.84
N VAL A 32 -10.64 -10.61 7.88
CA VAL A 32 -10.58 -9.16 8.11
C VAL A 32 -11.44 -8.44 7.06
N ASN A 33 -12.20 -7.43 7.49
CA ASN A 33 -12.99 -6.60 6.59
C ASN A 33 -12.10 -5.76 5.66
N GLU A 34 -12.56 -5.58 4.42
CA GLU A 34 -11.91 -4.75 3.39
C GLU A 34 -11.58 -3.32 3.86
N GLU A 35 -12.50 -2.65 4.55
CA GLU A 35 -12.28 -1.30 5.10
C GLU A 35 -11.12 -1.28 6.11
N THR A 36 -11.01 -2.32 6.93
CA THR A 36 -9.91 -2.44 7.91
C THR A 36 -8.59 -2.68 7.19
N VAL A 37 -8.58 -3.54 6.16
CA VAL A 37 -7.38 -3.80 5.36
C VAL A 37 -6.88 -2.53 4.68
N GLU A 38 -7.79 -1.77 4.05
CA GLU A 38 -7.44 -0.49 3.42
C GLU A 38 -6.84 0.48 4.44
N ARG A 39 -7.51 0.69 5.58
CA ARG A 39 -7.02 1.56 6.65
C ARG A 39 -5.62 1.16 7.11
N VAL A 40 -5.36 -0.13 7.31
CA VAL A 40 -4.05 -0.64 7.74
C VAL A 40 -2.97 -0.38 6.69
N VAL A 41 -3.28 -0.53 5.40
CA VAL A 41 -2.34 -0.25 4.30
C VAL A 41 -1.95 1.23 4.26
N PHE A 42 -2.94 2.13 4.30
CA PHE A 42 -2.70 3.58 4.27
C PHE A 42 -1.99 4.08 5.53
N GLU A 43 -2.35 3.56 6.71
CA GLU A 43 -1.67 3.90 7.96
C GLU A 43 -0.20 3.44 7.95
N SER A 44 0.05 2.21 7.47
CA SER A 44 1.40 1.66 7.31
C SER A 44 2.25 2.52 6.37
N TYR A 45 1.68 2.91 5.24
CA TYR A 45 2.34 3.82 4.29
C TYR A 45 2.64 5.19 4.91
N THR A 46 1.67 5.79 5.63
CA THR A 46 1.86 7.09 6.27
C THR A 46 2.95 7.05 7.35
N ALA A 47 3.00 5.97 8.13
CA ALA A 47 4.04 5.76 9.13
C ALA A 47 5.44 5.63 8.50
N LEU A 48 5.55 4.90 7.38
CA LEU A 48 6.79 4.75 6.62
C LEU A 48 7.20 6.05 5.91
N ALA A 49 6.24 6.76 5.32
CA ALA A 49 6.48 8.01 4.60
C ALA A 49 7.04 9.11 5.51
N ARG A 50 6.72 9.07 6.81
CA ARG A 50 7.25 10.02 7.80
C ARG A 50 8.76 9.87 8.03
N THR A 51 9.31 8.67 7.84
CA THR A 51 10.72 8.36 8.18
C THR A 51 11.56 8.00 6.95
N ALA A 52 10.94 7.70 5.82
CA ALA A 52 11.66 7.26 4.64
C ALA A 52 12.26 8.40 3.83
N ALA A 53 13.58 8.34 3.65
CA ALA A 53 14.31 9.21 2.72
C ALA A 53 14.16 8.76 1.25
N VAL A 54 13.75 7.51 1.00
CA VAL A 54 13.65 6.92 -0.35
C VAL A 54 12.23 6.44 -0.60
N THR A 55 11.52 7.13 -1.49
CA THR A 55 10.12 6.84 -1.85
C THR A 55 9.98 5.76 -2.94
N THR A 56 11.05 5.46 -3.68
CA THR A 56 11.06 4.48 -4.78
C THR A 56 10.62 3.07 -4.38
N HIS A 57 11.00 2.62 -3.18
CA HIS A 57 10.62 1.28 -2.67
C HIS A 57 9.50 1.33 -1.62
N LEU A 58 9.02 2.53 -1.30
CA LEU A 58 8.02 2.73 -0.25
C LEU A 58 6.74 1.89 -0.43
N PRO A 59 6.17 1.79 -1.65
CA PRO A 59 4.92 1.06 -1.84
C PRO A 59 5.08 -0.44 -1.53
N THR A 60 6.20 -1.03 -1.95
CA THR A 60 6.51 -2.44 -1.68
C THR A 60 6.73 -2.71 -0.19
N VAL A 61 7.43 -1.79 0.50
CA VAL A 61 7.64 -1.90 1.95
C VAL A 61 6.32 -1.72 2.71
N ALA A 62 5.47 -0.78 2.28
CA ALA A 62 4.17 -0.53 2.87
C ALA A 62 3.23 -1.73 2.74
N GLU A 63 3.18 -2.37 1.57
CA GLU A 63 2.39 -3.60 1.39
C GLU A 63 2.87 -4.72 2.32
N LYS A 64 4.18 -4.96 2.40
CA LYS A 64 4.74 -6.02 3.26
C LYS A 64 4.43 -5.74 4.74
N PHE A 65 4.56 -4.49 5.17
CA PHE A 65 4.29 -4.07 6.55
C PHE A 65 2.80 -4.18 6.90
N ALA A 66 1.92 -3.79 5.97
CA ALA A 66 0.48 -3.93 6.15
C ALA A 66 0.07 -5.40 6.26
N ARG A 67 0.62 -6.27 5.41
CA ARG A 67 0.38 -7.72 5.47
C ARG A 67 0.81 -8.32 6.80
N ASP A 68 1.98 -7.94 7.30
CA ASP A 68 2.50 -8.38 8.60
C ASP A 68 1.55 -7.99 9.74
N ARG A 69 1.12 -6.72 9.78
CA ARG A 69 0.13 -6.24 10.75
C ARG A 69 -1.20 -6.98 10.67
N LEU A 70 -1.72 -7.23 9.47
CA LEU A 70 -2.98 -7.95 9.28
C LEU A 70 -2.88 -9.40 9.75
N THR A 71 -1.72 -10.05 9.52
CA THR A 71 -1.44 -11.41 9.99
C THR A 71 -1.32 -11.47 11.52
N ALA A 72 -0.78 -10.42 12.14
CA ALA A 72 -0.72 -10.32 13.60
C ALA A 72 -2.07 -9.98 14.25
N ALA A 73 -3.01 -9.41 13.49
CA ALA A 73 -4.34 -9.03 13.94
C ALA A 73 -5.42 -10.11 13.68
N SER A 74 -5.10 -11.13 12.88
CA SER A 74 -5.97 -12.26 12.53
C SER A 74 -5.85 -13.44 13.50
#